data_AF-A0A9D4LFE6-F1
#
_entry.id   AF-A0A9D4LFE6-F1
#
_cell.length_a   1.000
_cell.length_b   1.000
_cell.length_c   1.000
_cell.angle_alpha   90.00
_cell.angle_beta   90.00
_cell.angle_gamma   90.00
#
_symmetry.space_group_name_H-M   'P 1'
#
loop_
_entity.id
_entity.type
_entity.pdbx_description
1 polymer ?
#
loop_
_entity_poly.entity_id
_entity_poly.type
_entity_poly.pdbx_seq_one_letter_code
_entity_poly.pdbx_strand_id
1 'polypeptide(L)'
;MRHLVVKGILESEKSYLHVIDQLVNEIFFLQNLSIVLKPSHLIDPEDVTTIFYKMDEFYTIHKTFVSELEAKVKNWSDDQQIAEAVKKLVGYSIVPERPFTKRRWQETINWRYKTDFHKNQLLCF
;
A
#
# COMPACT_ATOMS: atom_id res chain seq x y z
N MET A 1 1.38 23.93 18.07
CA MET A 1 0.11 23.30 17.63
C MET A 1 0.23 22.61 16.26
N ARG A 2 0.67 23.29 15.19
CA ARG A 2 0.79 22.69 13.84
C ARG A 2 1.59 21.37 13.82
N HIS A 3 2.76 21.34 14.47
CA HIS A 3 3.59 20.14 14.59
C HIS A 3 2.84 18.94 15.20
N LEU A 4 2.05 19.16 16.26
CA LEU A 4 1.29 18.08 16.93
C LEU A 4 0.21 17.51 16.03
N VAL A 5 -0.50 18.36 15.28
CA VAL A 5 -1.51 17.92 14.31
C VAL A 5 -0.86 17.08 13.22
N VAL A 6 0.26 17.54 12.67
CA VAL A 6 0.97 16.79 11.61
C VAL A 6 1.52 15.47 12.11
N LYS A 7 2.04 15.43 13.35
CA LYS A 7 2.45 14.18 13.98
C LYS A 7 1.27 13.23 14.17
N GLY A 8 0.10 13.74 14.58
CA GLY A 8 -1.13 12.95 14.68
C GLY A 8 -1.55 12.33 13.35
N ILE A 9 -1.50 13.11 12.25
CA ILE A 9 -1.78 12.63 10.89
C ILE A 9 -0.77 11.54 10.49
N LEU A 10 0.52 11.74 10.78
CA LEU A 10 1.56 10.76 10.48
C LEU A 10 1.31 9.42 11.19
N GLU A 11 0.98 9.46 12.48
CA GLU A 11 0.71 8.24 13.25
C GLU A 11 -0.57 7.54 12.78
N SER A 12 -1.66 8.29 12.51
CA SER A 12 -2.88 7.68 11.96
C SER A 12 -2.63 7.03 10.61
N GLU A 13 -1.79 7.65 9.78
CA GLU A 13 -1.48 7.13 8.44
C GLU A 13 -0.58 5.89 8.50
N LYS A 14 0.36 5.83 9.45
CA LYS A 14 1.14 4.61 9.72
C LYS A 14 0.25 3.44 10.14
N SER A 15 -0.71 3.69 11.04
CA SER A 15 -1.70 2.69 11.42
C SER A 15 -2.57 2.26 10.23
N TYR A 16 -2.98 3.21 9.39
CA TYR A 16 -3.75 2.92 8.19
C TYR A 16 -2.98 2.03 7.20
N LEU A 17 -1.71 2.34 6.94
CA LEU A 17 -0.83 1.51 6.12
C LEU A 17 -0.64 0.11 6.69
N HIS A 18 -0.56 -0.03 8.01
CA HIS A 18 -0.45 -1.34 8.64
C HIS A 18 -1.67 -2.22 8.35
N VAL A 19 -2.88 -1.64 8.43
CA VAL A 19 -4.11 -2.36 8.10
C VAL A 19 -4.15 -2.75 6.62
N ILE A 20 -3.72 -1.87 5.72
CA ILE A 20 -3.61 -2.19 4.29
C ILE A 20 -2.61 -3.33 4.06
N ASP A 21 -1.48 -3.33 4.78
CA ASP A 21 -0.46 -4.36 4.66
C ASP A 21 -1.00 -5.75 5.07
N GLN A 22 -1.76 -5.79 6.17
CA GLN A 22 -2.47 -6.99 6.59
C GLN A 22 -3.47 -7.44 5.51
N LEU A 23 -4.23 -6.51 4.94
CA LEU A 23 -5.17 -6.83 3.87
C LEU A 23 -4.46 -7.42 2.65
N VAL A 24 -3.32 -6.88 2.23
CA VAL A 24 -2.52 -7.40 1.10
C VAL A 24 -2.04 -8.82 1.35
N ASN A 25 -1.62 -9.12 2.58
CA ASN A 25 -1.21 -10.48 2.95
C ASN A 25 -2.39 -11.48 2.89
N GLU A 26 -3.57 -11.06 3.31
CA GLU A 26 -4.79 -11.88 3.20
C GLU A 26 -5.20 -12.12 1.74
N ILE A 27 -5.08 -11.11 0.87
CA ILE A 27 -5.32 -11.27 -0.59
C ILE A 27 -4.40 -12.35 -1.15
N PHE A 28 -3.12 -12.30 -0.79
CA PHE A 28 -2.13 -13.26 -1.23
C PHE A 28 -2.47 -14.68 -0.75
N PHE A 29 -2.87 -14.81 0.52
CA PHE A 29 -3.34 -16.08 1.07
C PHE A 29 -4.54 -16.63 0.28
N LEU A 30 -5.55 -15.79 0.04
CA LEU A 30 -6.75 -16.16 -0.72
C LEU A 30 -6.41 -16.60 -2.14
N GLN A 31 -5.55 -15.85 -2.87
CA GLN A 31 -5.15 -16.21 -4.23
C GLN A 31 -4.42 -17.56 -4.29
N ASN A 32 -3.51 -17.83 -3.36
CA ASN A 32 -2.79 -19.11 -3.31
C ASN A 32 -3.72 -20.28 -2.99
N LEU A 33 -4.66 -20.09 -2.04
CA LEU A 33 -5.65 -21.10 -1.75
C LEU A 33 -6.52 -21.41 -2.97
N SER A 34 -6.98 -20.39 -3.71
CA SER A 34 -7.76 -20.58 -4.93
C SER A 34 -7.01 -21.34 -6.03
N ILE A 35 -5.67 -21.24 -6.06
CA ILE A 35 -4.82 -21.98 -7.01
C ILE A 35 -4.67 -23.44 -6.56
N VAL A 36 -4.53 -23.70 -5.26
CA VAL A 36 -4.27 -25.03 -4.69
C VAL A 36 -5.54 -25.90 -4.57
N LEU A 37 -6.71 -25.30 -4.33
CA LEU A 37 -7.91 -26.01 -3.84
C LEU A 37 -9.08 -26.13 -4.84
N LYS A 38 -8.91 -25.89 -6.15
CA LYS A 38 -10.04 -26.00 -7.11
C LYS A 38 -10.77 -27.37 -7.00
N PRO A 39 -12.12 -27.46 -6.99
CA PRO A 39 -13.17 -26.43 -7.13
C PRO A 39 -14.08 -26.30 -5.87
N SER A 40 -13.54 -26.29 -4.65
CA SER A 40 -14.33 -26.11 -3.41
C SER A 40 -14.29 -24.69 -2.83
N HIS A 41 -13.80 -23.70 -3.58
CA HIS A 41 -13.60 -22.34 -3.09
C HIS A 41 -14.85 -21.46 -3.16
N LEU A 42 -15.06 -20.67 -2.11
CA LEU A 42 -16.18 -19.75 -1.94
C LEU A 42 -16.09 -18.47 -2.80
N ILE A 43 -14.90 -18.16 -3.36
CA ILE A 43 -14.61 -16.91 -4.10
C ILE A 43 -13.73 -17.23 -5.32
N ASP A 44 -14.11 -16.75 -6.50
CA ASP A 44 -13.34 -16.90 -7.73
C ASP A 44 -12.07 -16.02 -7.69
N PRO A 45 -10.89 -16.51 -8.14
CA PRO A 45 -9.71 -15.67 -8.34
C PRO A 45 -9.96 -14.33 -9.08
N GLU A 46 -10.89 -14.31 -10.04
CA GLU A 46 -11.28 -13.09 -10.77
C GLU A 46 -12.06 -12.12 -9.88
N ASP A 47 -12.88 -12.61 -8.96
CA ASP A 47 -13.57 -11.80 -7.96
C ASP A 47 -12.56 -11.18 -6.99
N VAL A 48 -11.56 -11.94 -6.53
CA VAL A 48 -10.48 -11.42 -5.67
C VAL A 48 -9.74 -10.29 -6.40
N THR A 49 -9.40 -10.48 -7.67
CA THR A 49 -8.71 -9.45 -8.48
C THR A 49 -9.56 -8.19 -8.63
N THR A 50 -10.88 -8.34 -8.73
CA THR A 50 -11.84 -7.25 -8.89
C THR A 50 -12.09 -6.50 -7.58
N ILE A 51 -12.27 -7.23 -6.47
CA ILE A 51 -12.50 -6.65 -5.13
C ILE A 51 -11.30 -5.83 -4.69
N PHE A 52 -10.08 -6.33 -4.92
CA PHE A 52 -8.84 -5.69 -4.50
C PHE A 52 -8.17 -4.88 -5.59
N TYR A 53 -8.97 -4.42 -6.55
CA TYR A 53 -8.53 -3.59 -7.64
C TYR A 53 -7.78 -2.34 -7.13
N LYS A 54 -6.60 -2.08 -7.72
CA LYS A 54 -5.71 -0.94 -7.38
C LYS A 54 -5.20 -0.88 -5.93
N MET A 55 -5.39 -1.92 -5.10
CA MET A 55 -4.86 -1.93 -3.73
C MET A 55 -3.34 -1.66 -3.65
N ASP A 56 -2.54 -2.16 -4.60
CA ASP A 56 -1.09 -1.89 -4.65
C ASP A 56 -0.76 -0.42 -4.96
N GLU A 57 -1.48 0.18 -5.91
CA GLU A 57 -1.32 1.60 -6.27
C GLU A 57 -1.71 2.47 -5.07
N PHE A 58 -2.83 2.10 -4.43
CA PHE A 58 -3.32 2.75 -3.21
C PHE A 58 -2.29 2.68 -2.07
N TYR A 59 -1.79 1.48 -1.75
CA TYR A 59 -0.75 1.31 -0.74
C TYR A 59 0.51 2.15 -1.06
N THR A 60 0.92 2.17 -2.33
CA THR A 60 2.10 2.94 -2.76
C THR A 60 1.91 4.43 -2.55
N ILE A 61 0.76 4.99 -2.92
CA ILE A 61 0.44 6.42 -2.73
C ILE A 61 0.52 6.80 -1.25
N HIS A 62 -0.14 6.05 -0.38
CA HIS A 62 -0.17 6.30 1.06
C HIS A 62 1.22 6.12 1.69
N LYS A 63 2.01 5.14 1.24
CA LYS A 63 3.39 4.92 1.69
C LYS A 63 4.32 6.06 1.29
N THR A 64 4.18 6.59 0.08
CA THR A 64 4.93 7.78 -0.36
C THR A 64 4.54 8.99 0.49
N PHE A 65 3.25 9.19 0.77
CA PHE A 65 2.78 10.27 1.63
C PHE A 65 3.36 10.20 3.05
N VAL A 66 3.33 9.02 3.70
CA VAL A 66 3.98 8.80 5.02
C VAL A 66 5.46 9.12 4.97
N SER A 67 6.17 8.64 3.94
CA SER A 67 7.62 8.86 3.81
C SER A 67 7.96 10.35 3.67
N GLU A 68 7.20 11.08 2.85
CA GLU A 68 7.36 12.54 2.68
C GLU A 68 7.03 13.29 3.97
N LEU A 69 5.98 12.88 4.68
CA LEU A 69 5.53 13.53 5.91
C LEU A 69 6.49 13.26 7.08
N GLU A 70 7.02 12.04 7.20
CA GLU A 70 7.98 11.66 8.23
C GLU A 70 9.29 12.45 8.11
N ALA A 71 9.80 12.64 6.89
CA ALA A 71 10.97 13.48 6.65
C ALA A 71 10.75 14.93 7.11
N LYS A 72 9.55 15.49 6.88
CA LYS A 72 9.17 16.84 7.29
C LYS A 72 8.94 16.97 8.80
N VAL A 73 8.42 15.93 9.45
CA VAL A 73 8.24 15.90 10.91
C VAL A 73 9.58 15.75 11.63
N LYS A 74 10.50 14.94 11.10
CA LYS A 74 11.83 14.72 11.70
C LYS A 74 12.68 15.99 11.71
N ASN A 75 12.65 16.76 10.63
CA ASN A 75 13.39 18.02 10.49
C ASN A 75 12.43 19.22 10.52
N TRP A 76 11.59 19.31 11.55
CA TRP A 76 10.54 20.31 11.63
C TRP A 76 11.08 21.74 11.74
N SER A 77 10.50 22.66 10.97
CA SER A 77 10.74 24.10 11.03
C SER A 77 9.42 24.89 11.09
N ASP A 78 9.45 26.13 11.58
CA ASP A 78 8.25 26.96 11.69
C ASP A 78 7.72 27.44 10.31
N ASP A 79 8.58 27.46 9.30
CA ASP A 79 8.21 27.75 7.90
C ASP A 79 7.86 26.50 7.07
N GLN A 80 7.88 25.31 7.70
CA GLN A 80 7.65 24.05 7.01
C GLN A 80 6.27 23.99 6.34
N GLN A 81 6.25 23.73 5.03
CA GLN A 81 5.03 23.53 4.26
C GLN A 81 4.71 22.04 4.05
N ILE A 82 3.50 21.65 4.48
CA ILE A 82 2.96 20.29 4.30
C ILE A 82 1.92 20.21 3.17
N ALA A 83 1.43 21.36 2.69
CA ALA A 83 0.33 21.44 1.74
C ALA A 83 0.60 20.70 0.43
N GLU A 84 1.85 20.70 -0.05
CA GLU A 84 2.22 19.97 -1.27
C GLU A 84 2.08 18.45 -1.13
N ALA A 85 2.45 17.88 0.02
CA ALA A 85 2.32 16.44 0.26
C ALA A 85 0.84 16.04 0.29
N VAL A 86 -0.01 16.87 0.93
CA VAL A 86 -1.46 16.68 0.95
C VAL A 86 -2.07 16.86 -0.44
N LYS A 87 -1.63 17.86 -1.21
CA LYS A 87 -2.10 18.08 -2.60
C LYS A 87 -1.78 16.90 -3.50
N LYS A 88 -0.61 16.27 -3.36
CA LYS A 88 -0.27 15.05 -4.11
C LYS A 88 -1.24 13.92 -3.78
N LEU A 89 -1.49 13.67 -2.49
CA LEU A 89 -2.43 12.64 -2.03
C LEU A 89 -3.83 12.84 -2.62
N VAL A 90 -4.34 14.08 -2.54
CA VAL A 90 -5.65 14.46 -3.10
C VAL A 90 -5.64 14.38 -4.63
N GLY A 91 -4.55 14.76 -5.27
CA GLY A 91 -4.35 14.64 -6.72
C GLY A 91 -4.55 13.21 -7.21
N TYR A 92 -3.99 12.21 -6.52
CA TYR A 92 -4.20 10.81 -6.86
C TYR A 92 -5.66 10.34 -6.70
N SER A 93 -6.43 10.97 -5.81
CA SER A 93 -7.84 10.63 -5.59
C SER A 93 -8.78 11.21 -6.66
N ILE A 94 -8.32 12.18 -7.46
CA ILE A 94 -9.16 12.91 -8.45
C ILE A 94 -8.86 12.46 -9.90
N VAL A 95 -7.84 11.63 -10.14
CA VAL A 95 -7.48 11.21 -11.51
C VAL A 95 -8.53 10.25 -12.09
N PRO A 96 -9.07 10.51 -13.31
CA PRO A 96 -10.02 9.63 -13.97
C PRO A 96 -9.41 8.24 -14.19
N GLU A 97 -10.24 7.21 -14.07
CA GLU A 97 -9.83 5.81 -14.09
C GLU A 97 -8.90 5.49 -15.27
N ARG A 98 -7.61 5.26 -14.99
CA ARG A 98 -6.72 4.64 -15.97
C ARG A 98 -7.13 3.18 -16.17
N PRO A 99 -7.16 2.69 -17.43
CA PRO A 99 -7.56 1.31 -17.71
C PRO A 99 -6.59 0.31 -17.09
N PHE A 100 -7.16 -0.73 -16.49
CA PHE A 100 -6.45 -1.85 -15.90
C PHE A 100 -5.70 -2.68 -16.95
N THR A 101 -4.49 -3.12 -16.63
CA THR A 101 -3.83 -4.20 -17.37
C THR A 101 -3.42 -5.31 -16.40
N LYS A 102 -3.96 -6.53 -16.58
CA LYS A 102 -3.68 -7.74 -15.76
C LYS A 102 -2.17 -7.98 -15.54
N ARG A 103 -1.31 -7.62 -16.52
CA ARG A 103 0.15 -7.74 -16.44
C ARG A 103 0.80 -6.98 -15.28
N ARG A 104 0.39 -5.73 -15.04
CA ARG A 104 1.06 -4.86 -14.06
C ARG A 104 0.87 -5.36 -12.62
N TRP A 105 -0.29 -5.96 -12.35
CA TRP A 105 -0.58 -6.59 -11.06
C TRP A 105 0.26 -7.83 -10.81
N GLN A 106 0.36 -8.73 -11.80
CA GLN A 106 1.20 -9.93 -11.69
C GLN A 106 2.69 -9.57 -11.54
N GLU A 107 3.17 -8.52 -12.20
CA GLU A 107 4.53 -8.01 -12.03
C GLU A 107 4.79 -7.43 -10.62
N THR A 108 3.79 -6.79 -10.01
CA THR A 108 3.89 -6.18 -8.67
C THR A 108 3.88 -7.26 -7.58
N ILE A 109 3.01 -8.27 -7.71
CA ILE A 109 2.99 -9.46 -6.85
C ILE A 109 4.35 -10.19 -6.91
N ASN A 110 4.91 -10.39 -8.11
CA ASN A 110 6.20 -11.04 -8.27
C ASN A 110 7.38 -10.21 -7.70
N TRP A 111 7.33 -8.88 -7.78
CA TRP A 111 8.35 -8.02 -7.18
C TRP A 111 8.33 -8.07 -5.64
N ARG A 112 7.13 -8.13 -5.05
CA ARG A 112 6.96 -8.27 -3.59
C ARG A 112 7.45 -9.63 -3.07
N TYR A 113 7.14 -10.69 -3.80
CA TYR A 113 7.67 -12.04 -3.54
C TYR A 113 9.21 -12.05 -3.50
N LYS A 114 9.85 -11.34 -4.45
CA LYS A 114 11.31 -11.28 -4.55
C LYS A 114 11.96 -10.44 -3.44
N THR A 115 11.29 -9.40 -2.96
CA THR A 115 11.80 -8.51 -1.91
C THR A 115 11.62 -9.07 -0.51
N ASP A 116 10.54 -9.80 -0.23
CA ASP A 116 10.32 -10.45 1.07
C ASP A 116 11.10 -11.77 1.21
N PHE A 117 11.32 -12.52 0.12
CA PHE A 117 12.21 -13.70 0.13
C PHE A 117 13.66 -13.34 0.46
N HIS A 118 14.17 -12.20 -0.06
CA HIS A 118 15.51 -11.72 0.26
C HIS A 118 15.65 -11.21 1.71
N LYS A 119 14.59 -10.67 2.31
CA LYS A 119 14.61 -10.27 3.73
C LYS A 119 14.58 -11.47 4.67
N ASN A 120 13.84 -12.53 4.33
CA ASN A 120 13.75 -13.74 5.15
C ASN A 120 14.97 -14.67 5.03
N GLN A 121 15.80 -14.55 3.99
CA GLN A 121 17.09 -15.25 3.92
C GLN A 121 18.19 -14.62 4.81
N LEU A 122 18.06 -13.35 5.19
CA LEU A 122 19.03 -12.65 6.06
C LEU A 122 18.74 -12.82 7.57
N LEU A 123 17.63 -13.46 7.94
CA LEU A 123 17.25 -13.78 9.32
C LEU A 123 17.52 -15.25 9.69
N CYS A 124 18.11 -16.02 8.78
CA CYS A 124 18.56 -17.39 9.02
C CYS A 124 20.07 -17.52 8.80
N PHE A 125 20.87 -16.78 9.57
CA PHE A 125 22.28 -17.08 9.85
C PHE A 125 22.64 -16.59 11.25
#